data_AF-A0A2V8CW25-F1
#
_entry.id   AF-A0A2V8CW25-F1
#
_cell.length_a   1.000
_cell.length_b   1.000
_cell.length_c   1.000
_cell.angle_alpha   90.00
_cell.angle_beta   90.00
_cell.angle_gamma   90.00
#
_symmetry.space_group_name_H-M   'P 1'
#
loop_
_entity.id
_entity.type
_entity.pdbx_description
1 polymer ?
#
loop_
_entity_poly.entity_id
_entity_poly.type
_entity_poly.pdbx_seq_one_letter_code
_entity_poly.pdbx_strand_id
1 'polypeptide(L)'
;MPAKDPEIDRALDAMSAPELRAAVRAVLEEFDEDVRASVVDALIARATKATSGWRPTRPSQRIVEGAKTFAEAARHVGHADPDDVTEHLRRATKAFLAGDHASARAVFEAILPPIATVDIDLGQHELVDKPKLATPSMVALIQGARPGVALTDADRDAAIDAMRIAAEKRVDGILGNSRRQHYGHAALLVASCIAFAPKSRAAEILRWATDLRQQYWRRHAFREELARACESLGVLMSA
;
A
#
# COMPACT_ATOMS: atom_id res chain seq x y z
N MET A 1 19.90 -2.80 -9.94
CA MET A 1 18.95 -3.44 -10.88
C MET A 1 19.66 -4.66 -11.44
N PRO A 2 19.21 -5.90 -11.16
CA PRO A 2 19.82 -7.06 -11.81
C PRO A 2 19.59 -6.94 -13.32
N ALA A 3 20.62 -7.24 -14.11
CA ALA A 3 20.53 -7.23 -15.56
C ALA A 3 19.47 -8.26 -15.99
N LYS A 4 18.50 -7.85 -16.80
CA LYS A 4 17.59 -8.80 -17.45
C LYS A 4 18.42 -9.65 -18.40
N ASP A 5 18.32 -10.96 -18.26
CA ASP A 5 18.91 -11.89 -19.22
C ASP A 5 18.18 -11.73 -20.57
N PRO A 6 18.83 -11.27 -21.65
CA PRO A 6 18.18 -11.07 -22.93
C PRO A 6 17.66 -12.36 -23.58
N GLU A 7 18.13 -13.54 -23.14
CA GLU A 7 17.66 -14.82 -23.64
C GLU A 7 16.26 -15.17 -23.10
N ILE A 8 15.85 -14.63 -21.93
CA ILE A 8 14.53 -14.93 -21.36
C ILE A 8 13.39 -14.37 -22.21
N ASP A 9 13.56 -13.15 -22.73
CA ASP A 9 12.53 -12.50 -23.56
C ASP A 9 12.36 -13.27 -24.87
N ARG A 10 13.47 -13.73 -25.48
CA ARG A 10 13.44 -14.57 -26.69
C ARG A 10 12.79 -15.93 -26.45
N ALA A 11 13.09 -16.57 -25.33
CA ALA A 11 12.49 -17.86 -24.97
C ALA A 11 10.97 -17.73 -24.79
N LEU A 12 10.51 -16.67 -24.11
CA LEU A 12 9.08 -16.41 -23.92
C LEU A 12 8.37 -16.12 -25.25
N ASP A 13 8.99 -15.35 -26.14
CA ASP A 13 8.44 -15.02 -27.47
C ASP A 13 8.36 -16.24 -28.41
N ALA A 14 9.24 -17.23 -28.22
CA ALA A 14 9.24 -18.47 -28.98
C ALA A 14 8.13 -19.45 -28.57
N MET A 15 7.59 -19.33 -27.35
CA MET A 15 6.56 -20.22 -26.83
C MET A 15 5.17 -19.86 -27.36
N SER A 16 4.39 -20.87 -27.76
CA SER A 16 2.97 -20.70 -28.04
C SER A 16 2.17 -20.40 -26.77
N ALA A 17 0.98 -19.81 -26.92
CA ALA A 17 0.13 -19.48 -25.78
C ALA A 17 -0.26 -20.69 -24.90
N PRO A 18 -0.53 -21.91 -25.43
CA PRO A 18 -0.70 -23.10 -24.59
C PRO A 18 0.55 -23.50 -23.81
N GLU A 19 1.73 -23.46 -24.45
CA GLU A 19 3.01 -23.81 -23.81
C GLU A 19 3.34 -22.82 -22.70
N LEU A 20 3.16 -21.52 -22.94
CA LEU A 20 3.37 -20.49 -21.92
C LEU A 20 2.42 -20.67 -20.73
N ARG A 21 1.14 -20.99 -20.97
CA ARG A 21 0.19 -21.28 -19.89
C ARG A 21 0.56 -22.53 -19.10
N ALA A 22 1.11 -23.56 -19.75
CA ALA A 22 1.58 -24.77 -19.08
C ALA A 22 2.81 -24.48 -18.21
N ALA A 23 3.80 -23.76 -18.75
CA ALA A 23 4.99 -23.38 -18.01
C ALA A 23 4.68 -22.48 -16.81
N VAL A 24 3.80 -21.49 -16.96
CA VAL A 24 3.37 -20.65 -15.82
C VAL A 24 2.72 -21.49 -14.72
N ARG A 25 1.89 -22.48 -15.05
CA ARG A 25 1.29 -23.37 -14.04
C ARG A 25 2.35 -24.20 -13.32
N ALA A 26 3.31 -24.77 -14.05
CA ALA A 26 4.40 -25.56 -13.47
C ALA A 26 5.26 -24.71 -12.51
N VAL A 27 5.67 -23.52 -12.93
CA VAL A 27 6.48 -22.60 -12.10
C VAL A 27 5.72 -22.16 -10.84
N LEU A 28 4.41 -21.97 -10.93
CA LEU A 28 3.60 -21.63 -9.75
C LEU A 28 3.63 -22.73 -8.69
N GLU A 29 3.79 -24.01 -9.06
CA GLU A 29 3.88 -25.12 -8.10
C GLU A 29 5.22 -25.17 -7.37
N GLU A 30 6.26 -24.55 -7.93
CA GLU A 30 7.62 -24.52 -7.36
C GLU A 30 7.81 -23.40 -6.33
N PHE A 31 6.93 -22.40 -6.32
CA PHE A 31 7.00 -21.28 -5.37
C PHE A 31 6.49 -21.67 -3.99
N ASP A 32 7.15 -21.11 -2.96
CA ASP A 32 6.64 -21.07 -1.60
C ASP A 32 5.27 -20.37 -1.55
N GLU A 33 4.49 -20.63 -0.49
CA GLU A 33 3.11 -20.16 -0.36
C GLU A 33 2.97 -18.65 -0.54
N ASP A 34 3.87 -17.88 0.07
CA ASP A 34 3.79 -16.41 0.10
C ASP A 34 4.10 -15.80 -1.27
N VAL A 35 5.18 -16.27 -1.90
CA VAL A 35 5.54 -15.87 -3.26
C VAL A 35 4.47 -16.30 -4.25
N ARG A 36 4.00 -17.54 -4.14
CA ARG A 36 2.94 -18.07 -5.00
C ARG A 36 1.66 -17.25 -4.89
N ALA A 37 1.22 -16.91 -3.68
CA ALA A 37 0.03 -16.10 -3.45
C ALA A 37 0.17 -14.72 -4.11
N SER A 38 1.33 -14.08 -3.98
CA SER A 38 1.62 -12.78 -4.60
C SER A 38 1.58 -12.84 -6.14
N VAL A 39 2.23 -13.85 -6.74
CA VAL A 39 2.24 -14.04 -8.19
C VAL A 39 0.82 -14.34 -8.71
N VAL A 40 0.05 -15.18 -8.01
CA VAL A 40 -1.34 -15.49 -8.36
C VAL A 40 -2.23 -14.24 -8.32
N ASP A 41 -2.13 -13.43 -7.28
CA ASP A 41 -2.92 -12.19 -7.18
C ASP A 41 -2.57 -11.22 -8.34
N ALA A 42 -1.29 -11.12 -8.71
CA ALA A 42 -0.86 -10.32 -9.85
C ALA A 42 -1.40 -10.84 -11.19
N LEU A 43 -1.41 -12.17 -11.39
CA LEU A 43 -1.98 -12.79 -12.59
C LEU A 43 -3.49 -12.58 -12.68
N ILE A 44 -4.22 -12.74 -11.58
CA ILE A 44 -5.66 -12.48 -11.52
C ILE A 44 -5.96 -11.01 -11.84
N ALA A 45 -5.25 -10.08 -11.21
CA ALA A 45 -5.41 -8.65 -11.47
C ALA A 45 -5.12 -8.30 -12.94
N ARG A 46 -4.15 -8.95 -13.58
CA ARG A 46 -3.86 -8.77 -15.00
C ARG A 46 -4.94 -9.36 -15.90
N ALA A 47 -5.45 -10.55 -15.57
CA ALA A 47 -6.50 -11.22 -16.33
C ALA A 47 -7.82 -10.43 -16.35
N THR A 48 -8.19 -9.77 -15.24
CA THR A 48 -9.38 -8.91 -15.21
C THR A 48 -9.30 -7.67 -16.10
N LYS A 49 -8.07 -7.24 -16.42
CA LYS A 49 -7.80 -6.10 -17.31
C LYS A 49 -7.68 -6.51 -18.78
N ALA A 50 -7.61 -7.82 -19.06
CA ALA A 50 -7.54 -8.32 -20.42
C ALA A 50 -8.86 -8.12 -21.17
N THR A 51 -8.79 -8.11 -22.49
CA THR A 51 -9.96 -7.96 -23.38
C THR A 51 -10.96 -9.12 -23.31
N SER A 52 -10.66 -10.18 -22.57
CA SER A 52 -11.53 -11.35 -22.40
C SER A 52 -12.80 -11.07 -21.58
N GLY A 53 -12.87 -9.94 -20.86
CA GLY A 53 -13.99 -9.63 -19.97
C GLY A 53 -14.10 -10.56 -18.75
N TRP A 54 -13.11 -11.45 -18.56
CA TRP A 54 -13.11 -12.40 -17.46
C TRP A 54 -13.08 -11.68 -16.10
N ARG A 55 -13.81 -12.23 -15.13
CA ARG A 55 -13.86 -11.75 -13.76
C ARG A 55 -13.74 -12.95 -12.80
N PRO A 56 -13.09 -12.79 -11.64
CA PRO A 56 -13.09 -13.79 -10.60
C PRO A 56 -14.51 -14.03 -10.09
N THR A 57 -14.74 -15.21 -9.54
CA THR A 57 -16.01 -15.52 -8.86
C THR A 57 -16.23 -14.55 -7.71
N ARG A 58 -17.47 -14.06 -7.57
CA ARG A 58 -17.83 -13.21 -6.43
C ARG A 58 -17.62 -13.96 -5.12
N PRO A 59 -16.90 -13.36 -4.16
CA PRO A 59 -16.72 -13.96 -2.85
C PRO A 59 -18.04 -13.93 -2.06
N SER A 60 -18.17 -14.84 -1.09
CA SER A 60 -19.34 -14.88 -0.21
C SER A 60 -19.37 -13.70 0.77
N GLN A 61 -20.55 -13.33 1.27
CA GLN A 61 -20.69 -12.26 2.29
C GLN A 61 -19.91 -12.52 3.59
N ARG A 62 -19.50 -13.77 3.85
CA ARG A 62 -18.69 -14.12 5.02
C ARG A 62 -17.36 -13.35 5.09
N ILE A 63 -16.84 -12.84 3.97
CA ILE A 63 -15.62 -12.02 4.00
C ILE A 63 -15.83 -10.70 4.75
N VAL A 64 -17.03 -10.13 4.69
CA VAL A 64 -17.39 -8.87 5.36
C VAL A 64 -17.57 -9.12 6.85
N GLU A 65 -18.31 -10.17 7.21
CA GLU A 65 -18.49 -10.56 8.62
C GLU A 65 -17.14 -10.90 9.26
N GLY A 66 -16.32 -11.71 8.60
CA GLY A 66 -14.98 -12.06 9.09
C GLY A 66 -14.10 -10.83 9.32
N ALA A 67 -14.11 -9.86 8.39
CA ALA A 67 -13.32 -8.63 8.54
C ALA A 67 -13.80 -7.75 9.71
N LYS A 68 -15.11 -7.67 9.95
CA LYS A 68 -15.67 -6.93 11.09
C LYS A 68 -15.30 -7.57 12.41
N THR A 69 -15.50 -8.89 12.52
CA THR A 69 -15.16 -9.66 13.73
C THR A 69 -13.67 -9.57 14.04
N PHE A 70 -12.81 -9.70 13.02
CA PHE A 70 -11.37 -9.52 13.16
C PHE A 70 -11.03 -8.12 13.66
N ALA A 71 -11.57 -7.06 13.03
CA ALA A 71 -11.29 -5.69 13.42
C ALA A 71 -11.77 -5.38 14.84
N GLU A 72 -12.90 -5.92 15.27
CA GLU A 72 -13.39 -5.80 16.65
C GLU A 72 -12.46 -6.47 17.65
N ALA A 73 -12.04 -7.71 17.39
CA ALA A 73 -11.11 -8.43 18.23
C ALA A 73 -9.76 -7.71 18.33
N ALA A 74 -9.21 -7.30 17.19
CA ALA A 74 -7.94 -6.59 17.14
C ALA A 74 -7.99 -5.23 17.86
N ARG A 75 -9.10 -4.49 17.78
CA ARG A 75 -9.31 -3.26 18.56
C ARG A 75 -9.35 -3.52 20.06
N HIS A 76 -9.98 -4.63 20.47
CA HIS A 76 -10.04 -4.99 21.89
C HIS A 76 -8.66 -5.34 22.45
N VAL A 77 -7.83 -6.03 21.67
CA VAL A 77 -6.46 -6.39 22.05
C VAL A 77 -5.48 -5.22 21.85
N GLY A 78 -5.82 -4.26 20.99
CA GLY A 78 -4.92 -3.18 20.58
C GLY A 78 -3.81 -3.64 19.64
N HIS A 79 -3.92 -4.86 19.09
CA HIS A 79 -2.89 -5.48 18.25
C HIS A 79 -3.51 -6.40 17.19
N ALA A 80 -2.86 -6.51 16.04
CA ALA A 80 -3.16 -7.52 15.02
C ALA A 80 -1.90 -8.03 14.33
N ASP A 81 -1.94 -9.29 13.91
CA ASP A 81 -0.93 -9.88 13.04
C ASP A 81 -1.01 -9.24 11.63
N PRO A 82 0.10 -8.71 11.08
CA PRO A 82 0.16 -8.20 9.71
C PRO A 82 -0.30 -9.18 8.63
N ASP A 83 -0.10 -10.48 8.82
CA ASP A 83 -0.45 -11.50 7.83
C ASP A 83 -1.97 -11.71 7.76
N ASP A 84 -2.64 -11.68 8.91
CA ASP A 84 -4.10 -11.72 8.99
C ASP A 84 -4.74 -10.48 8.33
N VAL A 85 -4.17 -9.29 8.57
CA VAL A 85 -4.59 -8.05 7.90
C VAL A 85 -4.43 -8.18 6.39
N THR A 86 -3.28 -8.66 5.94
CA THR A 86 -2.96 -8.84 4.51
C THR A 86 -3.97 -9.76 3.85
N GLU A 87 -4.36 -10.84 4.51
CA GLU A 87 -5.33 -11.78 3.99
C GLU A 87 -6.75 -11.18 3.88
N HIS A 88 -7.18 -10.35 4.83
CA HIS A 88 -8.44 -9.60 4.70
C HIS A 88 -8.42 -8.59 3.53
N LEU A 89 -7.31 -7.88 3.32
CA LEU A 89 -7.14 -6.96 2.21
C LEU A 89 -7.10 -7.68 0.84
N ARG A 90 -6.49 -8.88 0.81
CA ARG A 90 -6.49 -9.75 -0.37
C ARG A 90 -7.91 -10.17 -0.75
N ARG A 91 -8.75 -10.55 0.24
CA ARG A 91 -10.17 -10.87 0.01
C ARG A 91 -10.98 -9.69 -0.50
N ALA A 92 -10.76 -8.48 0.05
CA ALA A 92 -11.40 -7.26 -0.43
C ALA A 92 -11.02 -6.95 -1.88
N THR A 93 -9.75 -7.12 -2.23
CA THR A 93 -9.24 -6.94 -3.60
C THR A 93 -9.88 -7.94 -4.56
N LYS A 94 -10.01 -9.21 -4.18
CA LYS A 94 -10.73 -10.22 -4.98
C LYS A 94 -12.21 -9.85 -5.18
N ALA A 95 -12.89 -9.35 -4.15
CA ALA A 95 -14.27 -8.87 -4.27
C ALA A 95 -14.40 -7.70 -5.26
N PHE A 96 -13.48 -6.73 -5.17
CA PHE A 96 -13.42 -5.60 -6.08
C PHE A 96 -13.22 -6.04 -7.54
N LEU A 97 -12.26 -6.95 -7.77
CA LEU A 97 -11.98 -7.51 -9.09
C LEU A 97 -13.14 -8.34 -9.65
N ALA A 98 -13.99 -8.92 -8.80
CA ALA A 98 -15.22 -9.62 -9.18
C ALA A 98 -16.42 -8.66 -9.44
N GLY A 99 -16.21 -7.35 -9.30
CA GLY A 99 -17.27 -6.33 -9.44
C GLY A 99 -18.21 -6.22 -8.23
N ASP A 100 -17.88 -6.88 -7.10
CA ASP A 100 -18.60 -6.73 -5.84
C ASP A 100 -17.98 -5.60 -5.01
N HIS A 101 -18.22 -4.37 -5.48
CA HIS A 101 -17.66 -3.17 -4.87
C HIS A 101 -18.25 -2.90 -3.48
N ALA A 102 -19.48 -3.35 -3.21
CA ALA A 102 -20.13 -3.20 -1.91
C ALA A 102 -19.39 -4.03 -0.84
N SER A 103 -19.14 -5.32 -1.10
CA SER A 103 -18.39 -6.17 -0.17
C SER A 103 -16.93 -5.71 -0.02
N ALA A 104 -16.27 -5.32 -1.13
CA ALA A 104 -14.92 -4.81 -1.09
C ALA A 104 -14.81 -3.56 -0.19
N ARG A 105 -15.71 -2.59 -0.41
CA ARG A 105 -15.79 -1.37 0.40
C ARG A 105 -16.02 -1.68 1.88
N ALA A 106 -16.95 -2.57 2.19
CA ALA A 106 -17.27 -2.92 3.56
C ALA A 106 -16.07 -3.56 4.30
N VAL A 107 -15.28 -4.38 3.61
CA VAL A 107 -14.04 -4.93 4.20
C VAL A 107 -12.99 -3.84 4.39
N PHE A 108 -12.76 -2.97 3.40
CA PHE A 108 -11.80 -1.87 3.55
C PHE A 108 -12.17 -0.91 4.69
N GLU A 109 -13.45 -0.55 4.83
CA GLU A 109 -13.95 0.31 5.91
C GLU A 109 -13.86 -0.35 7.29
N ALA A 110 -13.91 -1.69 7.37
CA ALA A 110 -13.73 -2.40 8.63
C ALA A 110 -12.26 -2.42 9.09
N ILE A 111 -11.32 -2.56 8.14
CA ILE A 111 -9.90 -2.86 8.44
C ILE A 111 -9.03 -1.60 8.45
N LEU A 112 -9.17 -0.70 7.47
CA LEU A 112 -8.23 0.40 7.27
C LEU A 112 -8.35 1.51 8.33
N PRO A 113 -9.56 1.96 8.75
CA PRO A 113 -9.67 3.02 9.74
C PRO A 113 -9.04 2.66 11.11
N PRO A 114 -9.28 1.47 11.71
CA PRO A 114 -8.67 1.08 12.97
C PRO A 114 -7.13 1.03 12.96
N ILE A 115 -6.54 0.64 11.82
CA ILE A 115 -5.09 0.68 11.61
C ILE A 115 -4.59 2.14 11.53
N ALA A 116 -5.35 3.00 10.85
CA ALA A 116 -5.00 4.42 10.68
C ALA A 116 -5.13 5.24 11.98
N THR A 117 -6.03 4.86 12.89
CA THR A 117 -6.29 5.57 14.15
C THR A 117 -5.44 5.09 15.34
N VAL A 118 -4.58 4.07 15.17
CA VAL A 118 -3.79 3.40 16.24
C VAL A 118 -4.68 2.68 17.25
N ASP A 119 -5.87 2.25 16.85
CA ASP A 119 -6.67 1.34 17.67
C ASP A 119 -6.14 -0.10 17.57
N ILE A 120 -5.26 -0.36 16.59
CA ILE A 120 -4.61 -1.65 16.35
C ILE A 120 -3.13 -1.40 16.02
N ASP A 121 -2.23 -1.90 16.85
CA ASP A 121 -0.79 -1.97 16.55
C ASP A 121 -0.47 -3.21 15.70
N LEU A 122 0.30 -3.05 14.64
CA LEU A 122 0.74 -4.15 13.78
C LEU A 122 2.10 -4.73 14.20
N GLY A 123 2.63 -4.32 15.37
CA GLY A 123 3.87 -4.85 15.93
C GLY A 123 5.13 -4.51 15.11
N GLN A 124 5.04 -3.59 14.14
CA GLN A 124 6.17 -3.23 13.27
C GLN A 124 7.19 -2.31 13.94
N HIS A 125 7.17 -2.22 15.28
CA HIS A 125 8.07 -1.36 16.06
C HIS A 125 9.28 -2.09 16.67
N GLU A 126 9.37 -3.42 16.60
CA GLU A 126 10.55 -4.17 17.07
C GLU A 126 11.00 -5.28 16.11
N LEU A 127 11.72 -4.97 15.03
CA LEU A 127 12.57 -5.95 14.35
C LEU A 127 13.83 -5.27 13.80
N VAL A 128 14.76 -4.98 14.71
CA VAL A 128 16.19 -4.83 14.39
C VAL A 128 16.80 -6.23 14.33
N ASP A 129 17.65 -6.46 13.33
CA ASP A 129 18.56 -7.61 13.16
C ASP A 129 17.99 -9.02 12.94
N LYS A 130 17.39 -9.25 11.77
CA LYS A 130 17.56 -10.52 11.04
C LYS A 130 17.80 -10.23 9.56
N PRO A 131 18.65 -11.00 8.85
CA PRO A 131 18.79 -10.90 7.41
C PRO A 131 17.49 -11.43 6.79
N LYS A 132 16.52 -10.54 6.61
CA LYS A 132 15.32 -10.79 5.84
C LYS A 132 15.68 -10.59 4.37
N LEU A 133 15.31 -11.54 3.51
CA LEU A 133 15.10 -11.24 2.10
C LEU A 133 14.28 -9.96 2.06
N ALA A 134 14.76 -8.96 1.32
CA ALA A 134 14.18 -7.63 1.31
C ALA A 134 12.71 -7.73 0.89
N THR A 135 11.80 -7.78 1.87
CA THR A 135 10.39 -7.60 1.65
C THR A 135 10.28 -6.26 0.95
N PRO A 136 9.74 -6.20 -0.28
CA PRO A 136 9.59 -4.94 -0.97
C PRO A 136 8.81 -4.02 -0.03
N SER A 137 9.34 -2.84 0.28
CA SER A 137 8.63 -1.89 1.12
C SER A 137 7.25 -1.62 0.51
N MET A 138 6.26 -1.16 1.27
CA MET A 138 4.98 -0.76 0.67
C MET A 138 5.17 0.21 -0.50
N VAL A 139 6.23 1.04 -0.49
CA VAL A 139 6.61 1.88 -1.63
C VAL A 139 7.05 1.05 -2.84
N ALA A 140 7.87 0.01 -2.65
CA ALA A 140 8.25 -0.90 -3.72
C ALA A 140 7.06 -1.75 -4.23
N LEU A 141 6.11 -2.10 -3.36
CA LEU A 141 4.86 -2.74 -3.76
C LEU A 141 3.95 -1.77 -4.53
N ILE A 142 3.82 -0.50 -4.12
CA ILE A 142 3.06 0.53 -4.83
C ILE A 142 3.70 0.87 -6.18
N GLN A 143 5.03 0.93 -6.23
CA GLN A 143 5.78 1.17 -7.47
C GLN A 143 5.75 -0.03 -8.41
N GLY A 144 5.84 -1.26 -7.88
CA GLY A 144 5.73 -2.51 -8.64
C GLY A 144 4.29 -2.85 -9.06
N ALA A 145 3.31 -2.41 -8.28
CA ALA A 145 1.90 -2.51 -8.60
C ALA A 145 1.41 -1.38 -9.51
N ARG A 146 2.30 -0.50 -10.02
CA ARG A 146 2.00 0.62 -10.93
C ARG A 146 0.80 0.25 -11.80
N PRO A 147 -0.41 0.67 -11.41
CA PRO A 147 -1.58 0.26 -12.13
C PRO A 147 -1.47 0.98 -13.46
N GLY A 148 -1.39 0.23 -14.55
CA GLY A 148 -1.77 0.74 -15.88
C GLY A 148 -3.28 1.02 -15.95
N VAL A 149 -3.90 1.43 -14.85
CA VAL A 149 -5.16 2.16 -14.91
C VAL A 149 -4.71 3.58 -15.22
N ALA A 150 -5.11 4.09 -16.38
CA ALA A 150 -5.11 5.53 -16.59
C ALA A 150 -6.08 6.14 -15.57
N LEU A 151 -5.63 6.30 -14.32
CA LEU A 151 -6.26 7.16 -13.34
C LEU A 151 -6.36 8.51 -14.01
N THR A 152 -7.59 9.02 -14.12
CA THR A 152 -7.78 10.38 -14.62
C THR A 152 -7.01 11.32 -13.69
N ASP A 153 -6.56 12.46 -14.21
CA ASP A 153 -5.86 13.43 -13.36
C ASP A 153 -6.73 13.85 -12.17
N ALA A 154 -8.06 13.90 -12.36
CA ALA A 154 -9.04 14.12 -11.30
C ALA A 154 -9.05 13.03 -10.21
N ASP A 155 -8.98 11.75 -10.56
CA ASP A 155 -8.92 10.67 -9.55
C ASP A 155 -7.61 10.70 -8.77
N ARG A 156 -6.51 11.05 -9.45
CA ARG A 156 -5.20 11.20 -8.81
C ARG A 156 -5.18 12.40 -7.88
N ASP A 157 -5.81 13.50 -8.27
CA ASP A 157 -5.94 14.69 -7.46
C ASP A 157 -6.81 14.44 -6.22
N ALA A 158 -7.93 13.74 -6.39
CA ALA A 158 -8.81 13.37 -5.27
C ALA A 158 -8.10 12.44 -4.27
N ALA A 159 -7.30 11.48 -4.76
CA ALA A 159 -6.50 10.61 -3.91
C ALA A 159 -5.45 11.40 -3.11
N ILE A 160 -4.78 12.37 -3.75
CA ILE A 160 -3.79 13.23 -3.10
C ILE A 160 -4.43 14.15 -2.07
N ASP A 161 -5.61 14.70 -2.34
CA ASP A 161 -6.34 15.51 -1.37
C ASP A 161 -6.76 14.68 -0.16
N ALA A 162 -7.25 13.46 -0.37
CA ALA A 162 -7.59 12.55 0.71
C ALA A 162 -6.35 12.17 1.55
N MET A 163 -5.22 11.88 0.91
CA MET A 163 -3.95 11.62 1.58
C MET A 163 -3.47 12.82 2.40
N ARG A 164 -3.60 14.04 1.86
CA ARG A 164 -3.25 15.29 2.56
C ARG A 164 -4.12 15.48 3.81
N ILE A 165 -5.43 15.35 3.69
CA ILE A 165 -6.37 15.45 4.82
C ILE A 165 -6.05 14.41 5.90
N ALA A 166 -5.73 13.18 5.50
CA ALA A 166 -5.34 12.13 6.43
C ALA A 166 -4.02 12.46 7.15
N ALA A 167 -3.03 12.97 6.41
CA ALA A 167 -1.75 13.39 6.96
C ALA A 167 -1.92 14.56 7.95
N GLU A 168 -2.72 15.58 7.63
CA GLU A 168 -3.01 16.72 8.51
C GLU A 168 -3.65 16.27 9.82
N LYS A 169 -4.73 15.48 9.75
CA LYS A 169 -5.40 14.96 10.95
C LYS A 169 -4.45 14.13 11.82
N ARG A 170 -3.55 13.37 11.19
CA ARG A 170 -2.56 12.53 11.88
C ARG A 170 -1.49 13.39 12.57
N VAL A 171 -0.96 14.39 11.88
CA VAL A 171 -0.01 15.39 12.40
C VAL A 171 -0.63 16.10 13.60
N ASP A 172 -1.83 16.66 13.46
CA ASP A 172 -2.54 17.38 14.52
C ASP A 172 -2.80 16.47 15.73
N GLY A 173 -3.31 15.27 15.49
CA GLY A 173 -3.62 14.30 16.56
C GLY A 173 -2.37 13.86 17.34
N ILE A 174 -1.23 13.67 16.67
CA ILE A 174 0.01 13.23 17.30
C ILE A 174 0.73 14.40 18.00
N LEU A 175 0.82 15.57 17.36
CA LEU A 175 1.55 16.73 17.88
C LEU A 175 0.76 17.48 18.95
N GLY A 176 -0.57 17.48 18.86
CA GLY A 176 -1.46 17.98 19.91
C GLY A 176 -1.37 17.14 21.19
N ASN A 177 -1.29 15.81 21.06
CA ASN A 177 -1.18 14.88 22.19
C ASN A 177 0.27 14.54 22.59
N SER A 178 1.26 15.19 21.99
CA SER A 178 2.70 15.00 22.26
C SER A 178 3.17 13.53 22.21
N ARG A 179 2.58 12.71 21.33
CA ARG A 179 2.90 11.28 21.20
C ARG A 179 4.19 11.08 20.38
N ARG A 180 5.34 11.33 21.00
CA ARG A 180 6.65 11.40 20.33
C ARG A 180 7.05 10.14 19.56
N GLN A 181 6.63 8.96 20.02
CA GLN A 181 6.90 7.67 19.37
C GLN A 181 6.25 7.53 17.98
N HIS A 182 5.28 8.40 17.63
CA HIS A 182 4.58 8.33 16.34
C HIS A 182 4.95 9.46 15.38
N TYR A 183 5.93 10.31 15.73
CA TYR A 183 6.38 11.40 14.84
C TYR A 183 6.92 10.87 13.51
N GLY A 184 7.64 9.74 13.51
CA GLY A 184 8.13 9.10 12.28
C GLY A 184 7.01 8.70 11.32
N HIS A 185 5.91 8.17 11.83
CA HIS A 185 4.77 7.78 10.99
C HIS A 185 4.03 9.00 10.42
N ALA A 186 3.80 10.04 11.23
CA ALA A 186 3.20 11.29 10.75
C ALA A 186 4.07 11.95 9.66
N ALA A 187 5.38 11.99 9.89
CA ALA A 187 6.37 12.49 8.92
C ALA A 187 6.34 11.71 7.60
N LEU A 188 6.26 10.38 7.66
CA LEU A 188 6.21 9.53 6.47
C LEU A 188 4.97 9.78 5.62
N LEU A 189 3.81 10.03 6.23
CA LEU A 189 2.58 10.36 5.50
C LEU A 189 2.72 11.70 4.75
N VAL A 190 3.27 12.73 5.42
CA VAL A 190 3.54 14.03 4.78
C VAL A 190 4.53 13.87 3.62
N ALA A 191 5.65 13.16 3.85
CA ALA A 191 6.66 12.92 2.81
C ALA A 191 6.10 12.11 1.63
N SER A 192 5.20 11.17 1.89
CA SER A 192 4.51 10.38 0.85
C SER A 192 3.62 11.26 -0.03
N CYS A 193 2.89 12.23 0.54
CA CYS A 193 2.12 13.18 -0.26
C CYS A 193 3.01 13.95 -1.26
N ILE A 194 4.23 14.31 -0.85
CA ILE A 194 5.19 15.01 -1.73
C ILE A 194 5.75 14.05 -2.78
N ALA A 195 6.17 12.84 -2.37
CA ALA A 195 6.79 11.86 -3.25
C ALA A 195 5.86 11.38 -4.38
N PHE A 196 4.56 11.26 -4.08
CA PHE A 196 3.56 10.75 -5.01
C PHE A 196 2.70 11.85 -5.65
N ALA A 197 3.04 13.12 -5.41
CA ALA A 197 2.39 14.26 -6.02
C ALA A 197 2.44 14.20 -7.56
N PRO A 198 1.32 14.47 -8.26
CA PRO A 198 1.33 14.75 -9.69
C PRO A 198 2.25 15.94 -9.99
N LYS A 199 2.96 15.91 -11.12
CA LYS A 199 3.87 17.01 -11.52
C LYS A 199 3.16 18.37 -11.55
N SER A 200 1.89 18.41 -11.94
CA SER A 200 1.05 19.61 -11.96
C SER A 200 0.83 20.23 -10.57
N ARG A 201 0.86 19.41 -9.50
CA ARG A 201 0.59 19.82 -8.12
C ARG A 201 1.79 19.76 -7.18
N ALA A 202 2.95 19.31 -7.67
CA ALA A 202 4.16 19.17 -6.87
C ALA A 202 4.53 20.46 -6.11
N ALA A 203 4.43 21.62 -6.75
CA ALA A 203 4.71 22.91 -6.11
C ALA A 203 3.70 23.28 -5.01
N GLU A 204 2.41 22.98 -5.22
CA GLU A 204 1.36 23.21 -4.23
C GLU A 204 1.59 22.35 -2.98
N ILE A 205 1.87 21.06 -3.18
CA ILE A 205 2.06 20.09 -2.10
C ILE A 205 3.35 20.35 -1.35
N LEU A 206 4.42 20.75 -2.04
CA LEU A 206 5.67 21.14 -1.40
C LEU A 206 5.50 22.40 -0.53
N ARG A 207 4.74 23.38 -1.02
CA ARG A 207 4.40 24.59 -0.25
C ARG A 207 3.59 24.23 1.00
N TRP A 208 2.54 23.41 0.84
CA TRP A 208 1.75 22.92 1.97
C TRP A 208 2.62 22.22 3.04
N ALA A 209 3.51 21.30 2.63
CA ALA A 209 4.39 20.61 3.58
C ALA A 209 5.36 21.58 4.27
N THR A 210 5.79 22.63 3.57
CA THR A 210 6.64 23.69 4.13
C THR A 210 5.87 24.51 5.16
N ASP A 211 4.63 24.89 4.86
CA ASP A 211 3.75 25.62 5.79
C ASP A 211 3.46 24.78 7.03
N LEU A 212 3.20 23.49 6.88
CA LEU A 212 2.99 22.55 7.99
C LEU A 212 4.26 22.42 8.86
N ARG A 213 5.45 22.35 8.25
CA ARG A 213 6.73 22.37 8.97
C ARG A 213 6.93 23.68 9.75
N GLN A 214 6.52 24.82 9.19
CA GLN A 214 6.60 26.13 9.84
C GLN A 214 5.58 26.28 10.98
N GLN A 215 4.34 25.81 10.79
CA GLN A 215 3.31 25.80 11.82
C GLN A 215 3.79 25.04 13.07
N TYR A 216 4.52 23.94 12.87
CA TYR A 216 5.10 23.12 13.93
C TYR A 216 6.58 23.40 14.21
N TRP A 217 7.06 24.64 13.98
CA TRP A 217 8.50 24.98 14.08
C TRP A 217 9.15 24.63 15.43
N ARG A 218 8.38 24.73 16.54
CA ARG A 218 8.82 24.43 17.92
C ARG A 218 8.98 22.94 18.20
N ARG A 219 8.51 22.06 17.31
CA ARG A 219 8.51 20.59 17.50
C ARG A 219 9.70 19.97 16.77
N HIS A 220 10.90 20.18 17.30
CA HIS A 220 12.18 19.76 16.69
C HIS A 220 12.23 18.28 16.30
N ALA A 221 11.80 17.38 17.19
CA ALA A 221 11.81 15.94 16.91
C ALA A 221 10.94 15.55 15.70
N PHE A 222 9.80 16.21 15.51
CA PHE A 222 8.96 15.97 14.33
C PHE A 222 9.61 16.49 13.05
N ARG A 223 10.32 17.63 13.11
CA ARG A 223 11.04 18.18 11.96
C ARG A 223 12.19 17.27 11.51
N GLU A 224 12.90 16.65 12.44
CA GLU A 224 13.96 15.68 12.14
C GLU A 224 13.40 14.41 11.49
N GLU A 225 12.28 13.90 12.01
CA GLU A 225 11.58 12.76 11.40
C GLU A 225 11.07 13.11 9.98
N LEU A 226 10.56 14.32 9.77
CA LEU A 226 10.11 14.78 8.45
C LEU A 226 11.27 14.88 7.45
N ALA A 227 12.41 15.42 7.87
CA ALA A 227 13.60 15.45 7.02
C ALA A 227 14.07 14.03 6.64
N ARG A 228 14.17 13.14 7.63
CA ARG A 228 14.52 11.72 7.41
C ARG A 228 13.54 11.01 6.48
N ALA A 229 12.24 11.25 6.63
CA ALA A 229 11.23 10.67 5.77
C ALA A 229 11.34 11.16 4.32
N CYS A 230 11.56 12.47 4.11
CA CYS A 230 11.78 13.04 2.77
C CYS A 230 13.05 12.47 2.11
N GLU A 231 14.15 12.35 2.85
CA GLU A 231 15.38 11.72 2.36
C GLU A 231 15.16 10.25 1.96
N SER A 232 14.43 9.49 2.79
CA SER A 232 14.14 8.08 2.51
C SER A 232 13.32 7.85 1.24
N LEU A 233 12.53 8.85 0.84
CA LEU A 233 11.70 8.83 -0.37
C LEU A 233 12.37 9.54 -1.56
N GLY A 234 13.60 10.03 -1.41
CA GLY A 234 14.33 10.76 -2.46
C GLY A 234 13.73 12.12 -2.80
N VAL A 235 13.02 12.74 -1.86
CA VAL A 235 12.36 14.04 -2.03
C VAL A 235 13.18 15.12 -1.33
N LEU A 236 13.55 16.16 -2.06
CA LEU A 236 14.20 17.34 -1.48
C LEU A 236 13.16 18.36 -1.05
N MET A 237 13.01 18.54 0.26
CA MET A 237 12.38 19.74 0.82
C MET A 237 13.46 20.80 1.03
N SER A 238 13.31 21.97 0.40
CA SER A 238 14.20 23.10 0.63
C SER A 238 14.21 23.48 2.12
N ALA A 239 15.40 23.81 2.63
CA ALA A 239 15.68 24.11 4.05
C ALA A 239 14.79 25.24 4.62
#